data_AF-A0A2E6AWG3-F1
#
_entry.id   AF-A0A2E6AWG3-F1
#
_cell.length_a   1.000
_cell.length_b   1.000
_cell.length_c   1.000
_cell.angle_alpha   90.00
_cell.angle_beta   90.00
_cell.angle_gamma   90.00
#
_symmetry.space_group_name_H-M   'P 1'
#
loop_
_entity.id
_entity.type
_entity.pdbx_description
1 polymer ?
#
loop_
_entity_poly.entity_id
_entity_poly.type
_entity_poly.pdbx_seq_one_letter_code
_entity_poly.pdbx_strand_id
1 'polypeptide(L)'
;MDFKFDLPKLEEVFSENFSSTIYLLLASEYLKNNDIGRAETVLKIGTEHHPDNMVGKYLQAKIYLLNNEINKSQSTLLSILEAFPIHLKARKLLIEIYRKRNDYKNIDKNVAILQKHFPNSLELNEIKVRPEAKSSEKNIENKKNVIYEEVSEKPKVSISENMATFTFVDILVSQKHYSEAMLALNILEKKGRSLTRINKKRKEIKKKIG
;
A
#
# COMPACT_ATOMS: atom_id res chain seq x y z
N MET A 1 8.55 -17.46 -8.64
CA MET A 1 8.48 -18.52 -7.62
C MET A 1 8.17 -17.85 -6.30
N ASP A 2 6.99 -18.10 -5.74
CA ASP A 2 6.67 -17.69 -4.37
C ASP A 2 7.28 -18.74 -3.44
N PHE A 3 8.51 -18.48 -2.98
CA PHE A 3 9.13 -19.28 -1.92
C PHE A 3 8.38 -18.99 -0.63
N LYS A 4 7.70 -20.00 -0.09
CA LYS A 4 7.08 -19.95 1.22
C LYS A 4 8.07 -20.51 2.23
N PHE A 5 8.50 -19.68 3.18
CA PHE A 5 9.33 -20.14 4.27
C PHE A 5 8.51 -20.92 5.30
N ASP A 6 9.14 -21.90 5.93
CA ASP A 6 8.59 -22.60 7.09
C ASP A 6 8.72 -21.70 8.32
N LEU A 7 7.62 -21.03 8.69
CA LEU A 7 7.58 -20.10 9.81
C LEU A 7 7.95 -20.76 11.13
N PRO A 8 7.37 -21.92 11.53
CA PRO A 8 7.81 -22.66 12.71
C PRO A 8 9.33 -22.91 12.74
N LYS A 9 9.94 -23.27 11.60
CA LYS A 9 11.39 -23.48 11.57
C LYS A 9 12.18 -22.19 11.76
N LEU A 10 11.72 -21.08 11.20
CA LEU A 10 12.33 -19.77 11.42
C LEU A 10 12.18 -19.30 12.88
N GLU A 11 11.03 -19.56 13.50
CA GLU A 11 10.76 -19.28 14.91
C GLU A 11 11.69 -20.08 15.83
N GLU A 12 11.87 -21.38 15.55
CA GLU A 12 12.79 -22.26 16.28
C GLU A 12 14.24 -21.72 16.21
N VAL A 13 14.75 -21.48 15.00
CA VAL A 13 16.12 -20.95 14.80
C VAL A 13 16.31 -19.58 15.47
N PHE A 14 15.28 -18.73 15.46
CA PHE A 14 15.33 -17.44 16.15
C PHE A 14 15.35 -17.60 17.67
N SER A 15 14.55 -18.53 18.20
CA SER A 15 14.48 -18.80 19.65
C SER A 15 15.75 -19.42 20.22
N GLU A 16 16.52 -20.15 19.40
CA GLU A 16 17.83 -20.68 19.78
C GLU A 16 18.90 -19.59 19.86
N ASN A 17 18.77 -18.51 19.07
CA ASN A 17 19.71 -17.40 19.06
C ASN A 17 19.06 -16.07 18.65
N PHE A 18 18.69 -15.27 19.64
CA PHE A 18 18.12 -13.93 19.42
C PHE A 18 19.09 -12.93 18.78
N SER A 19 20.40 -13.18 18.82
CA SER A 19 21.40 -12.39 18.12
C SER A 19 21.58 -12.81 16.66
N SER A 20 20.84 -13.80 16.15
CA SER A 20 20.87 -14.17 14.73
C SER A 20 20.13 -13.14 13.88
N THR A 21 20.65 -12.78 12.71
CA THR A 21 19.97 -11.89 11.75
C THR A 21 18.72 -12.49 11.11
N ILE A 22 18.39 -13.75 11.45
CA ILE A 22 17.18 -14.44 10.98
C ILE A 22 15.89 -13.69 11.33
N TYR A 23 15.91 -12.87 12.40
CA TYR A 23 14.80 -12.01 12.81
C TYR A 23 14.32 -11.10 11.67
N LEU A 24 15.20 -10.67 10.77
CA LEU A 24 14.86 -9.83 9.61
C LEU A 24 13.97 -10.59 8.63
N LEU A 25 14.31 -11.85 8.36
CA LEU A 25 13.53 -12.71 7.49
C LEU A 25 12.20 -13.06 8.16
N LEU A 26 12.23 -13.48 9.42
CA LEU A 26 11.03 -13.83 10.17
C LEU A 26 10.05 -12.65 10.28
N ALA A 27 10.53 -11.45 10.63
CA ALA A 27 9.70 -10.25 10.64
C ALA A 27 9.16 -9.88 9.24
N SER A 28 9.96 -10.06 8.19
CA SER A 28 9.49 -9.87 6.80
C SER A 28 8.37 -10.85 6.44
N GLU A 29 8.47 -12.13 6.83
CA GLU A 29 7.43 -13.13 6.58
C GLU A 29 6.16 -12.84 7.39
N TYR A 30 6.30 -12.41 8.65
CA TYR A 30 5.15 -11.94 9.43
C TYR A 30 4.45 -10.75 8.77
N LEU A 31 5.20 -9.74 8.30
CA LEU A 31 4.61 -8.62 7.57
C LEU A 31 3.92 -9.05 6.27
N LYS A 32 4.47 -10.01 5.52
CA LYS A 32 3.80 -10.57 4.34
C LYS A 32 2.48 -11.27 4.69
N ASN A 33 2.44 -11.91 5.85
CA ASN A 33 1.24 -12.57 6.38
C ASN A 33 0.31 -11.61 7.14
N ASN A 34 0.57 -10.29 7.09
CA ASN A 34 -0.16 -9.25 7.79
C ASN A 34 -0.18 -9.41 9.32
N ASP A 35 0.79 -10.13 9.88
CA ASP A 35 0.97 -10.33 11.32
C ASP A 35 1.92 -9.26 11.88
N ILE A 36 1.38 -8.04 12.02
CA ILE A 36 2.16 -6.87 12.40
C ILE A 36 2.70 -7.02 13.83
N GLY A 37 1.92 -7.61 14.74
CA GLY A 37 2.28 -7.78 16.14
C GLY A 37 3.49 -8.70 16.33
N ARG A 38 3.51 -9.87 15.69
CA ARG A 38 4.67 -10.76 15.75
C ARG A 38 5.87 -10.20 15.00
N ALA A 39 5.66 -9.50 13.88
CA ALA A 39 6.73 -8.79 13.19
C ALA A 39 7.42 -7.78 14.11
N GLU A 40 6.64 -6.96 14.83
CA GLU A 40 7.16 -5.95 15.76
C GLU A 40 7.92 -6.58 16.93
N THR A 41 7.40 -7.67 17.49
CA THR A 41 8.04 -8.37 18.61
C THR A 41 9.41 -8.93 18.21
N VAL A 42 9.47 -9.63 17.07
CA VAL A 42 10.73 -10.20 16.58
C VAL A 42 11.73 -9.11 16.18
N LEU A 43 11.26 -8.02 15.57
CA LEU A 43 12.10 -6.87 15.27
C LEU A 43 12.67 -6.24 16.53
N LYS A 44 11.84 -6.01 17.55
CA LYS A 44 12.28 -5.43 18.82
C LYS A 44 13.42 -6.25 19.41
N ILE A 45 13.21 -7.55 19.61
CA ILE A 45 14.21 -8.48 20.16
C ILE A 45 15.48 -8.49 19.30
N GLY A 46 15.36 -8.67 17.98
CA GLY A 46 16.53 -8.74 17.11
C GLY A 46 17.33 -7.43 17.03
N THR A 47 16.66 -6.28 17.11
CA THR A 47 17.32 -4.96 17.10
C THR A 47 18.05 -4.62 18.40
N GLU A 48 17.71 -5.26 19.52
CA GLU A 48 18.49 -5.11 20.76
C GLU A 48 19.93 -5.62 20.57
N HIS A 49 20.12 -6.65 19.72
CA HIS A 49 21.43 -7.19 19.37
C HIS A 49 22.06 -6.52 18.13
N HIS A 50 21.24 -5.93 17.25
CA HIS A 50 21.67 -5.33 15.98
C HIS A 50 21.07 -3.93 15.78
N PRO A 51 21.38 -2.95 16.64
CA PRO A 51 20.73 -1.63 16.63
C PRO A 51 20.97 -0.85 15.33
N ASP A 52 22.08 -1.11 14.64
CA ASP A 52 22.47 -0.42 13.41
C ASP A 52 22.12 -1.15 12.12
N ASN A 53 21.37 -2.25 12.21
CA ASN A 53 20.95 -2.97 11.02
C ASN A 53 19.95 -2.14 10.19
N MET A 54 20.39 -1.69 9.00
CA MET A 54 19.58 -0.87 8.11
C MET A 54 18.30 -1.59 7.63
N VAL A 55 18.34 -2.90 7.42
CA VAL A 55 17.16 -3.69 7.03
C VAL A 55 16.17 -3.71 8.19
N GLY A 56 16.64 -3.88 9.42
CA GLY A 56 15.83 -3.78 10.64
C GLY A 56 15.15 -2.43 10.77
N LYS A 57 15.92 -1.33 10.64
CA LYS A 57 15.39 0.04 10.64
C LYS A 57 14.33 0.24 9.54
N TYR A 58 14.55 -0.30 8.34
CA TYR A 58 13.56 -0.22 7.25
C TYR A 58 12.27 -0.99 7.56
N LEU A 59 12.36 -2.20 8.11
CA LEU A 59 11.18 -2.98 8.50
C LEU A 59 10.42 -2.31 9.65
N GLN A 60 11.13 -1.71 10.61
CA GLN A 60 10.53 -0.92 11.68
C GLN A 60 9.78 0.30 11.13
N ALA A 61 10.36 1.01 10.15
CA ALA A 61 9.67 2.11 9.47
C ALA A 61 8.38 1.65 8.75
N LYS A 62 8.35 0.44 8.18
CA LYS A 62 7.13 -0.14 7.61
C LYS A 62 6.08 -0.41 8.68
N ILE A 63 6.47 -0.98 9.82
CA ILE A 63 5.56 -1.23 10.95
C ILE A 63 4.95 0.08 11.44
N TYR A 64 5.77 1.12 11.63
CA TYR A 64 5.27 2.45 11.99
C TYR A 64 4.21 2.97 11.00
N LEU A 65 4.34 2.73 9.70
CA LEU A 65 3.28 3.12 8.75
C LEU A 65 2.01 2.30 8.89
N LEU A 66 2.14 1.00 9.13
CA LEU A 66 1.00 0.11 9.34
C LEU A 66 0.24 0.47 10.63
N ASN A 67 0.96 0.94 11.65
CA ASN A 67 0.40 1.44 12.91
C ASN A 67 -0.02 2.92 12.85
N ASN A 68 0.01 3.54 11.66
CA ASN A 68 -0.32 4.97 11.45
C ASN A 68 0.60 5.97 12.20
N GLU A 69 1.77 5.53 12.66
CA GLU A 69 2.82 6.33 13.29
C GLU A 69 3.72 7.01 12.23
N ILE A 70 3.09 7.80 11.35
CA ILE A 70 3.74 8.34 10.14
C ILE A 70 5.01 9.14 10.44
N ASN A 71 5.01 9.92 11.53
CA ASN A 71 6.18 10.74 11.91
C ASN A 71 7.39 9.88 12.32
N LYS A 72 7.16 8.79 13.06
CA LYS A 72 8.24 7.87 13.44
C LYS A 72 8.78 7.13 12.22
N SER A 73 7.90 6.69 11.33
CA SER A 73 8.32 6.08 10.06
C SER A 73 9.19 7.04 9.24
N GLN A 74 8.73 8.28 9.04
CA GLN A 74 9.48 9.26 8.27
C GLN A 74 10.85 9.54 8.88
N SER A 75 10.92 9.77 10.19
CA SER A 75 12.19 10.00 10.89
C SER A 75 13.16 8.83 10.69
N THR A 76 12.66 7.60 10.84
CA THR A 76 13.45 6.37 10.63
C THR A 76 13.93 6.23 9.17
N LEU A 77 13.10 6.59 8.20
CA LEU A 77 13.51 6.56 6.78
C LEU A 77 14.54 7.63 6.45
N LEU A 78 14.44 8.81 7.05
CA LEU A 78 15.42 9.87 6.88
C LEU A 78 16.78 9.45 7.45
N SER A 79 16.84 8.83 8.63
CA SER A 79 18.10 8.34 9.20
C SER A 79 18.75 7.24 8.35
N ILE A 80 17.96 6.36 7.73
CA ILE A 80 18.48 5.39 6.74
C ILE A 80 19.09 6.12 5.54
N LEU A 81 18.46 7.19 5.06
CA LEU A 81 18.93 7.96 3.90
C LEU A 81 20.11 8.90 4.22
N GLU A 82 20.32 9.25 5.49
CA GLU A 82 21.55 9.91 5.94
C GLU A 82 22.76 8.98 5.79
N ALA A 83 22.62 7.72 6.22
CA ALA A 83 23.68 6.72 6.12
C ALA A 83 23.84 6.15 4.70
N PHE A 84 22.74 5.91 3.99
CA PHE A 84 22.74 5.39 2.63
C PHE A 84 21.81 6.21 1.71
N PRO A 85 22.31 7.32 1.14
CA PRO A 85 21.49 8.26 0.36
C PRO A 85 20.80 7.64 -0.87
N ILE A 86 21.32 6.55 -1.42
CA ILE A 86 20.79 5.92 -2.64
C ILE A 86 19.91 4.69 -2.30
N HIS A 87 19.46 4.57 -1.04
CA HIS A 87 18.61 3.46 -0.63
C HIS A 87 17.23 3.48 -1.32
N LEU A 88 17.07 2.64 -2.36
CA LEU A 88 15.87 2.60 -3.20
C LEU A 88 14.58 2.38 -2.40
N LYS A 89 14.53 1.31 -1.58
CA LYS A 89 13.29 0.96 -0.84
C LYS A 89 12.87 2.02 0.17
N ALA A 90 13.83 2.58 0.94
CA ALA A 90 13.55 3.64 1.90
C ALA A 90 13.03 4.91 1.20
N ARG A 91 13.66 5.29 0.09
CA ARG A 91 13.25 6.46 -0.69
C ARG A 91 11.86 6.30 -1.32
N LYS A 92 11.54 5.11 -1.86
CA LYS A 92 10.18 4.80 -2.36
C LYS A 92 9.13 4.92 -1.25
N LEU A 93 9.40 4.33 -0.08
CA LEU A 93 8.48 4.40 1.06
C LEU A 93 8.29 5.85 1.56
N LEU A 94 9.35 6.65 1.56
CA LEU A 94 9.28 8.07 1.91
C LEU A 94 8.44 8.87 0.91
N ILE A 95 8.51 8.55 -0.39
CA ILE A 95 7.65 9.15 -1.42
C ILE A 95 6.17 8.82 -1.16
N GLU A 96 5.84 7.60 -0.73
CA GLU A 96 4.45 7.24 -0.36
C GLU A 96 3.94 8.10 0.81
N ILE A 97 4.78 8.37 1.81
CA ILE A 97 4.46 9.27 2.91
C ILE A 97 4.16 10.69 2.40
N TYR A 98 5.04 11.25 1.56
CA TYR A 98 4.83 12.58 0.99
C TYR A 98 3.58 12.65 0.11
N ARG A 99 3.27 11.58 -0.62
CA ARG A 99 2.05 11.48 -1.43
C ARG A 99 0.79 11.54 -0.57
N LYS A 100 0.75 10.85 0.56
CA LYS A 100 -0.38 10.94 1.51
C LYS A 100 -0.59 12.35 2.07
N ARG A 101 0.45 13.18 2.06
CA ARG A 101 0.45 14.57 2.55
C ARG A 101 0.34 15.62 1.45
N ASN A 102 0.22 15.21 0.18
CA ASN A 102 0.28 16.10 -0.98
C ASN A 102 1.55 16.98 -1.03
N ASP A 103 2.67 16.49 -0.49
CA ASP A 103 3.96 17.20 -0.49
C ASP A 103 4.73 16.92 -1.79
N TYR A 104 4.25 17.51 -2.87
CA TYR A 104 4.81 17.30 -4.22
C TYR A 104 6.26 17.77 -4.34
N LYS A 105 6.64 18.82 -3.60
CA LYS A 105 8.02 19.32 -3.60
C LYS A 105 9.00 18.23 -3.16
N ASN A 106 8.68 17.53 -2.06
CA ASN A 106 9.52 16.44 -1.60
C ASN A 106 9.40 15.18 -2.47
N ILE A 107 8.25 14.92 -3.10
CA ILE A 107 8.13 13.85 -4.11
C ILE A 107 9.12 14.11 -5.25
N ASP A 108 9.07 15.28 -5.88
CA ASP A 108 9.90 15.62 -7.04
C ASP A 108 11.39 15.52 -6.72
N LYS A 109 11.78 16.03 -5.54
CA LYS A 109 13.16 15.91 -5.04
C LYS A 109 13.62 14.46 -4.94
N ASN A 110 12.79 13.58 -4.36
CA ASN A 110 13.14 12.18 -4.16
C ASN A 110 13.12 11.38 -5.47
N VAL A 111 12.18 11.68 -6.37
CA VAL A 111 12.11 11.07 -7.71
C VAL A 111 13.33 11.46 -8.53
N ALA A 112 13.73 12.73 -8.55
CA ALA A 112 14.91 13.18 -9.28
C ALA A 112 16.19 12.42 -8.84
N ILE A 113 16.35 12.20 -7.53
CA ILE A 113 17.46 11.40 -7.00
C ILE A 113 17.38 9.95 -7.50
N LEU A 114 16.20 9.32 -7.45
CA LEU A 114 16.03 7.96 -7.96
C LEU A 114 16.31 7.86 -9.46
N GLN A 115 15.84 8.80 -10.26
CA GLN A 115 16.07 8.79 -11.71
C GLN A 115 17.54 8.99 -12.07
N LYS A 116 18.26 9.82 -11.31
CA LYS A 116 19.70 10.03 -11.49
C LYS A 116 20.49 8.73 -11.29
N HIS A 117 20.12 7.91 -10.31
CA HIS A 117 20.87 6.72 -9.92
C HIS A 117 20.29 5.40 -10.47
N PHE A 118 19.02 5.40 -10.90
CA PHE A 118 18.31 4.25 -11.46
C PHE A 118 17.56 4.65 -12.75
N PRO A 119 18.27 5.12 -13.80
CA PRO A 119 17.65 5.71 -14.99
C PRO A 119 16.75 4.75 -15.79
N ASN A 120 16.98 3.43 -15.67
CA ASN A 120 16.28 2.40 -16.46
C ASN A 120 15.30 1.54 -15.64
N SER A 121 14.98 1.91 -14.39
CA SER A 121 14.01 1.14 -13.61
C SER A 121 12.58 1.46 -14.04
N LEU A 122 11.88 0.49 -14.65
CA LEU A 122 10.46 0.59 -15.03
C LEU A 122 9.58 1.12 -13.90
N GLU A 123 9.91 0.79 -12.65
CA GLU A 123 9.17 1.13 -11.44
C GLU A 123 9.10 2.65 -11.13
N LEU A 124 9.99 3.48 -11.69
CA LEU A 124 9.99 4.93 -11.40
C LEU A 124 9.00 5.71 -12.25
N ASN A 125 8.57 5.15 -13.38
CA ASN A 125 7.59 5.81 -14.26
C ASN A 125 6.21 5.89 -13.59
N GLU A 126 5.86 4.93 -12.72
CA GLU A 126 4.61 4.91 -11.94
C GLU A 126 4.62 5.93 -10.79
N ILE A 127 5.80 6.33 -10.32
CA ILE A 127 5.93 7.29 -9.21
C ILE A 127 5.61 8.72 -9.66
N LYS A 128 5.71 9.01 -10.96
CA LYS A 128 5.41 10.34 -11.53
C LYS A 128 3.93 10.69 -11.63
N VAL A 129 3.02 9.77 -11.31
CA VAL A 129 1.57 10.06 -11.37
C VAL A 129 1.23 11.06 -10.25
N ARG A 130 1.39 12.34 -10.57
CA ARG A 130 0.61 13.44 -9.99
C ARG A 130 -0.87 13.03 -10.17
N PRO A 131 -1.78 13.26 -9.22
CA PRO A 131 -3.18 13.31 -9.58
C PRO A 131 -3.32 14.52 -10.50
N GLU A 132 -3.12 14.30 -11.80
CA GLU A 132 -3.66 15.18 -12.81
C GLU A 132 -5.15 15.23 -12.52
N ALA A 133 -5.63 16.41 -12.11
CA ALA A 133 -6.96 16.81 -12.48
C ALA A 133 -7.08 16.52 -13.97
N LYS A 134 -7.80 15.45 -14.33
CA LYS A 134 -8.13 15.13 -15.71
C LYS A 134 -9.15 16.15 -16.20
N SER A 135 -8.70 17.39 -16.35
CA SER A 135 -9.19 18.35 -17.32
C SER A 135 -8.30 18.19 -18.56
N SER A 136 -8.75 17.34 -19.47
CA SER A 136 -8.47 17.52 -20.90
C SER A 136 -9.67 16.99 -21.66
N GLU A 137 -10.44 17.97 -22.09
CA GLU A 137 -11.43 17.94 -23.14
C GLU A 137 -10.98 17.05 -24.30
N LYS A 138 -11.87 16.13 -24.70
CA LYS A 138 -11.97 15.74 -26.10
C LYS A 138 -13.41 15.95 -26.51
N ASN A 139 -13.60 16.95 -27.35
CA ASN A 139 -14.84 17.34 -28.03
C ASN A 139 -15.70 16.13 -28.41
N ILE A 140 -16.93 16.08 -27.90
CA ILE A 140 -18.11 15.67 -28.66
C ILE A 140 -19.26 16.61 -28.28
N GLU A 141 -19.64 17.43 -29.25
CA GLU A 141 -20.83 18.26 -29.28
C GLU A 141 -22.13 17.44 -29.10
N ASN A 142 -23.13 18.10 -28.50
CA ASN A 142 -24.57 17.89 -28.65
C ASN A 142 -25.25 16.67 -27.97
N LYS A 143 -25.91 16.90 -26.81
CA LYS A 143 -27.36 17.26 -26.72
C LYS A 143 -27.89 17.25 -25.26
N LYS A 144 -28.48 18.39 -24.90
CA LYS A 144 -29.71 18.61 -24.09
C LYS A 144 -29.75 18.23 -22.60
N ASN A 145 -29.84 19.30 -21.79
CA ASN A 145 -30.71 19.54 -20.62
C ASN A 145 -31.18 18.36 -19.78
N VAL A 146 -30.78 18.34 -18.50
CA VAL A 146 -31.70 18.41 -17.34
C VAL A 146 -30.96 19.07 -16.16
N ILE A 147 -31.57 20.10 -15.58
CA ILE A 147 -31.22 20.74 -14.31
C ILE A 147 -31.72 19.84 -13.19
N TYR A 148 -30.87 19.49 -12.22
CA TYR A 148 -31.27 19.33 -10.81
C TYR A 148 -30.11 19.75 -9.91
N GLU A 149 -30.42 20.72 -9.05
CA GLU A 149 -29.61 21.23 -7.95
C GLU A 149 -29.46 20.22 -6.81
N GLU A 150 -28.58 20.61 -5.89
CA GLU A 150 -28.38 20.16 -4.51
C GLU A 150 -27.25 19.16 -4.23
N VAL A 151 -26.21 19.81 -3.71
CA VAL A 151 -24.96 19.34 -3.15
C VAL A 151 -25.22 18.56 -1.87
N SER A 152 -24.72 17.33 -1.79
CA SER A 152 -24.40 16.71 -0.50
C SER A 152 -23.03 16.03 -0.58
N GLU A 153 -22.13 16.54 0.24
CA GLU A 153 -20.75 16.12 0.40
C GLU A 153 -20.65 14.71 0.98
N LYS A 154 -19.92 13.80 0.31
CA LYS A 154 -19.16 12.73 0.97
C LYS A 154 -17.87 12.43 0.18
N PRO A 155 -16.73 12.20 0.86
CA PRO A 155 -15.43 12.06 0.22
C PRO A 155 -15.35 10.74 -0.57
N LYS A 156 -15.07 10.86 -1.87
CA LYS A 156 -14.82 9.71 -2.77
C LYS A 156 -13.53 9.01 -2.35
N VAL A 157 -13.67 7.89 -1.63
CA VAL A 157 -12.58 6.93 -1.43
C VAL A 157 -12.27 6.28 -2.77
N SER A 158 -11.10 6.59 -3.32
CA SER A 158 -10.58 5.99 -4.55
C SER A 158 -10.14 4.55 -4.25
N ILE A 159 -10.96 3.57 -4.62
CA ILE A 159 -10.50 2.17 -4.69
C ILE A 159 -9.51 2.11 -5.86
N SER A 160 -8.22 1.96 -5.56
CA SER A 160 -7.21 1.79 -6.61
C SER A 160 -7.56 0.55 -7.44
N GLU A 161 -7.51 0.67 -8.77
CA GLU A 161 -7.99 -0.37 -9.69
C GLU A 161 -7.31 -1.73 -9.42
N ASN A 162 -6.09 -1.73 -8.88
CA ASN A 162 -5.28 -2.90 -8.56
C ASN A 162 -5.69 -3.65 -7.29
N MET A 163 -6.52 -3.07 -6.42
CA MET A 163 -7.00 -3.72 -5.19
C MET A 163 -8.32 -4.50 -5.38
N ALA A 164 -9.02 -4.29 -6.49
CA ALA A 164 -10.31 -4.93 -6.73
C ALA A 164 -10.14 -6.45 -6.94
N THR A 165 -10.53 -7.22 -5.93
CA THR A 165 -10.60 -8.70 -5.95
C THR A 165 -11.94 -9.14 -5.35
N PHE A 166 -12.39 -10.37 -5.65
CA PHE A 166 -13.62 -10.89 -5.04
C PHE A 166 -13.47 -11.02 -3.51
N THR A 167 -12.29 -11.35 -3.01
CA THR A 167 -12.01 -11.38 -1.57
C THR A 167 -12.14 -10.00 -0.95
N PHE A 168 -11.64 -8.96 -1.62
CA PHE A 168 -11.80 -7.58 -1.16
C PHE A 168 -13.28 -7.15 -1.15
N VAL A 169 -14.05 -7.55 -2.16
CA VAL A 169 -15.52 -7.36 -2.16
C VAL A 169 -16.15 -8.05 -0.94
N ASP A 170 -15.76 -9.29 -0.64
CA ASP A 170 -16.30 -10.05 0.50
C ASP A 170 -15.97 -9.39 1.85
N ILE A 171 -14.75 -8.87 2.00
CA ILE A 171 -14.33 -8.11 3.19
C ILE A 171 -15.17 -6.84 3.34
N LEU A 172 -15.33 -6.05 2.26
CA LEU A 172 -16.15 -4.83 2.28
C LEU A 172 -17.61 -5.12 2.65
N VAL A 173 -18.18 -6.20 2.11
CA VAL A 173 -19.55 -6.65 2.44
C VAL A 173 -19.65 -7.06 3.92
N SER A 174 -18.66 -7.75 4.46
CA SER A 174 -18.63 -8.13 5.88
C SER A 174 -18.57 -6.91 6.81
N GLN A 175 -17.90 -5.84 6.36
CA GLN A 175 -17.79 -4.56 7.05
C GLN A 175 -18.99 -3.63 6.80
N LYS A 176 -20.02 -4.09 6.08
CA LYS A 176 -21.19 -3.29 5.66
C LYS A 176 -20.86 -2.09 4.74
N HIS A 177 -19.67 -2.08 4.14
CA HIS A 177 -19.23 -1.09 3.16
C HIS A 177 -19.77 -1.44 1.76
N TYR A 178 -21.08 -1.37 1.61
CA TYR A 178 -21.76 -1.88 0.41
C TYR A 178 -21.51 -1.04 -0.85
N SER A 179 -21.38 0.28 -0.68
CA SER A 179 -21.08 1.20 -1.79
C SER A 179 -19.71 0.92 -2.40
N GLU A 180 -18.72 0.72 -1.53
CA GLU A 180 -17.35 0.35 -1.87
C GLU A 180 -17.29 -1.03 -2.51
N ALA A 181 -18.05 -2.00 -1.97
CA ALA A 181 -18.16 -3.33 -2.56
C ALA A 181 -18.71 -3.29 -4.00
N MET A 182 -19.69 -2.42 -4.26
CA MET A 182 -20.24 -2.22 -5.61
C MET A 182 -19.23 -1.56 -6.55
N LEU A 183 -18.46 -0.59 -6.06
CA LEU A 183 -17.37 0.04 -6.83
C LEU A 183 -16.27 -0.98 -7.19
N ALA A 184 -15.87 -1.83 -6.25
CA ALA A 184 -14.91 -2.90 -6.50
C ALA A 184 -15.42 -3.91 -7.54
N LEU A 185 -16.71 -4.24 -7.53
CA LEU A 185 -17.33 -5.08 -8.57
C LEU A 185 -17.32 -4.43 -9.96
N ASN A 186 -17.51 -3.11 -10.06
CA ASN A 186 -17.41 -2.38 -11.33
C ASN A 186 -15.98 -2.40 -11.88
N ILE A 187 -14.97 -2.31 -11.01
CA ILE A 187 -13.56 -2.44 -11.42
C ILE A 187 -13.27 -3.87 -11.92
N LEU A 188 -13.79 -4.89 -11.24
CA LEU A 188 -13.63 -6.29 -11.66
C LEU A 188 -14.27 -6.56 -13.04
N GLU A 189 -15.41 -5.95 -13.32
CA GLU A 189 -16.09 -6.03 -14.61
C GLU A 189 -15.26 -5.38 -15.74
N LYS A 190 -14.74 -4.16 -15.50
CA LYS A 190 -13.83 -3.49 -16.45
C LYS A 190 -12.54 -4.29 -16.70
N LYS A 191 -12.08 -5.07 -15.72
CA LYS A 191 -10.93 -5.98 -15.83
C LYS A 191 -11.25 -7.32 -16.49
N GLY A 192 -12.46 -7.51 -17.03
CA GLY A 192 -12.85 -8.73 -17.73
C GLY A 192 -12.96 -9.97 -16.82
N ARG A 193 -13.20 -9.79 -15.51
CA ARG A 193 -13.38 -10.91 -14.58
C ARG A 193 -14.79 -11.50 -14.75
N SER A 194 -15.00 -12.71 -14.22
CA SER A 194 -16.24 -13.49 -14.38
C SER A 194 -17.53 -12.68 -14.12
N LEU A 195 -18.27 -12.38 -15.19
CA LEU A 195 -19.51 -11.60 -15.15
C LEU A 195 -20.63 -12.32 -14.36
N THR A 196 -20.67 -13.65 -14.45
CA THR A 196 -21.62 -14.49 -13.69
C THR A 196 -21.40 -14.35 -12.19
N ARG A 197 -20.15 -14.40 -11.73
CA ARG A 197 -19.80 -14.21 -10.31
C ARG A 197 -20.06 -12.78 -9.84
N ILE A 198 -19.77 -11.78 -10.68
CA ILE A 198 -20.05 -10.36 -10.38
C ILE A 198 -21.55 -10.13 -10.18
N ASN A 199 -22.38 -10.62 -11.10
CA ASN A 199 -23.84 -10.46 -11.03
C ASN A 199 -24.45 -11.17 -9.81
N LYS A 200 -23.92 -12.35 -9.43
CA LYS A 200 -24.31 -13.03 -8.18
C LYS A 200 -24.02 -12.16 -6.95
N LYS A 201 -22.79 -11.63 -6.85
CA LYS A 201 -22.37 -10.75 -5.73
C LYS A 201 -23.20 -9.46 -5.67
N ARG A 202 -23.48 -8.82 -6.81
CA ARG A 202 -24.35 -7.62 -6.88
C ARG A 202 -25.75 -7.92 -6.32
N LYS A 203 -26.33 -9.08 -6.63
CA LYS A 203 -27.64 -9.49 -6.08
C LYS A 203 -27.57 -9.72 -4.56
N GLU A 204 -26.52 -10.39 -4.07
CA GLU A 204 -26.31 -10.61 -2.63
C GLU A 204 -26.18 -9.29 -1.86
N ILE A 205 -25.44 -8.32 -2.41
CA ILE A 205 -25.25 -6.99 -1.81
C ILE A 205 -26.56 -6.21 -1.80
N LYS A 206 -27.31 -6.18 -2.91
CA LYS A 206 -28.61 -5.48 -2.98
C LYS A 206 -29.62 -6.01 -1.95
N LYS A 207 -29.61 -7.32 -1.66
CA LYS A 207 -30.45 -7.92 -0.60
C LYS A 207 -30.05 -7.53 0.82
N LYS A 208 -28.86 -6.97 1.03
CA LYS A 208 -28.37 -6.49 2.34
C LYS A 208 -28.49 -4.98 2.51
N ILE A 209 -28.77 -4.26 1.43
CA ILE A 209 -29.00 -2.81 1.40
C ILE A 209 -30.48 -2.49 1.61
N GLY A 210 -31.38 -3.36 1.13
CA GLY A 210 -32.80 -3.35 1.50
C GLY A 210 -33.03 -4.12 2.79
#